data_AF-A0A2T7TNT7-F1
#
_entry.id   AF-A0A2T7TNT7-F1
#
_cell.length_a   1.000
_cell.length_b   1.000
_cell.length_c   1.000
_cell.angle_alpha   90.00
_cell.angle_beta   90.00
_cell.angle_gamma   90.00
#
_symmetry.space_group_name_H-M   'P 1'
#
loop_
_entity.id
_entity.type
_entity.pdbx_description
1 polymer ?
#
loop_
_entity_poly.entity_id
_entity_poly.type
_entity_poly.pdbx_seq_one_letter_code
_entity_poly.pdbx_strand_id
1 'polypeptide(L)' 'MQKQVWFFIGGLVAFFLSTLFIPQGISDFARAAALNEAVPAGAGLNLGIGALLIAIAIASLATGYVVRRKHHSSLDQD' A
#
# COMPACT_ATOMS: atom_id res chain seq x y z
N MET A 1 -5.97 7.23 -22.03
CA MET A 1 -6.80 7.01 -20.81
C MET A 1 -6.62 5.62 -20.18
N GLN A 2 -6.64 4.50 -20.91
CA GLN A 2 -6.64 3.15 -20.30
C GLN A 2 -5.46 2.82 -19.36
N LYS A 3 -4.23 3.27 -19.64
CA LYS A 3 -3.06 2.98 -18.78
C LYS A 3 -3.16 3.56 -17.36
N GLN A 4 -3.84 4.69 -17.17
CA GLN A 4 -4.00 5.30 -15.85
C GLN A 4 -4.97 4.49 -14.97
N VAL A 5 -6.03 3.94 -15.58
CA VAL A 5 -7.00 3.08 -14.90
C VAL A 5 -6.31 1.86 -14.30
N TRP A 6 -5.36 1.25 -15.03
CA TRP A 6 -4.59 0.11 -14.53
C TRP A 6 -3.70 0.45 -13.33
N PHE A 7 -3.14 1.66 -13.23
CA PHE A 7 -2.39 2.08 -12.03
C PHE A 7 -3.31 2.28 -10.82
N PHE A 8 -4.51 2.82 -11.03
CA PHE A 8 -5.50 2.95 -9.95
C PHE A 8 -5.98 1.58 -9.47
N ILE A 9 -6.31 0.67 -10.39
CA ILE A 9 -6.71 -0.70 -10.05
C ILE A 9 -5.56 -1.42 -9.34
N GLY A 10 -4.33 -1.34 -9.85
CA GLY A 10 -3.15 -1.94 -9.24
C GLY A 10 -2.89 -1.41 -7.82
N GLY A 11 -3.01 -0.09 -7.62
CA GLY A 11 -2.90 0.51 -6.29
C GLY A 11 -4.02 0.08 -5.33
N LEU A 12 -5.25 -0.04 -5.83
CA LEU A 12 -6.40 -0.48 -5.03
C LEU A 12 -6.30 -1.96 -4.64
N VAL A 13 -5.83 -2.81 -5.56
CA VAL A 13 -5.53 -4.22 -5.28
C VAL A 13 -4.39 -4.35 -4.26
N ALA A 14 -3.30 -3.58 -4.42
CA ALA A 14 -2.21 -3.58 -3.46
C ALA A 14 -2.67 -3.14 -2.05
N PHE A 15 -3.48 -2.07 -1.99
CA PHE A 15 -4.09 -1.62 -0.75
C PHE A 15 -4.98 -2.70 -0.12
N PHE A 16 -5.86 -3.33 -0.91
CA PHE A 16 -6.71 -4.41 -0.43
C PHE A 16 -5.89 -5.59 0.10
N LEU A 17 -4.87 -6.04 -0.63
CA LEU A 17 -4.00 -7.13 -0.19
C LEU A 17 -3.27 -6.78 1.11
N SER A 18 -2.87 -5.52 1.33
CA SER A 18 -2.24 -5.09 2.59
C SER A 18 -3.12 -5.36 3.82
N THR A 19 -4.45 -5.28 3.66
CA THR A 19 -5.41 -5.56 4.74
C THR A 19 -5.45 -7.03 5.15
N LEU A 20 -4.91 -7.95 4.35
CA LEU A 20 -4.79 -9.36 4.73
C LEU A 20 -3.57 -9.60 5.62
N PHE A 21 -2.50 -8.83 5.44
CA PHE A 21 -1.22 -9.05 6.13
C PHE A 21 -1.05 -8.18 7.38
N ILE A 22 -1.50 -6.93 7.36
CA ILE A 22 -1.29 -5.98 8.46
C ILE A 22 -2.06 -6.40 9.73
N PRO A 23 -3.36 -6.74 9.68
CA PRO A 23 -4.09 -7.14 10.88
C PRO A 23 -3.56 -8.43 11.49
N GLN A 24 -3.12 -9.39 10.67
CA GLN A 24 -2.51 -10.63 11.15
C GLN A 24 -1.18 -10.36 11.85
N GLY A 25 -0.29 -9.58 11.23
CA GLY A 25 0.96 -9.16 11.86
C GLY A 25 0.71 -8.46 13.20
N ILE A 26 -0.17 -7.44 13.23
CA ILE A 26 -0.50 -6.71 14.47
C ILE A 26 -1.07 -7.64 15.54
N SER A 27 -1.98 -8.54 15.17
CA SER A 27 -2.57 -9.50 16.11
C SER A 27 -1.52 -10.42 16.73
N ASP A 28 -0.56 -10.92 15.93
CA ASP A 28 0.51 -11.80 16.41
C ASP A 28 1.46 -11.06 17.36
N PHE A 29 1.84 -9.82 17.04
CA PHE A 29 2.63 -8.98 17.93
C PHE A 29 1.88 -8.65 19.23
N ALA A 30 0.60 -8.28 19.13
CA ALA A 30 -0.23 -7.97 20.30
C ALA A 30 -0.41 -9.20 21.21
N ARG A 31 -0.61 -10.38 20.61
CA ARG A 31 -0.73 -11.64 21.34
C ARG A 31 0.58 -12.00 22.05
N ALA A 32 1.72 -11.91 21.36
CA ALA A 32 3.02 -12.18 21.95
C ALA A 32 3.33 -11.21 23.10
N ALA A 33 3.02 -9.92 22.93
CA ALA A 33 3.15 -8.91 23.99
C ALA A 33 2.24 -9.19 25.18
N ALA A 34 0.99 -9.61 24.95
CA ALA A 34 0.03 -9.93 26.01
C ALA A 34 0.42 -11.20 26.80
N LEU A 35 1.01 -12.19 26.14
CA LEU A 35 1.41 -13.46 26.75
C LEU A 35 2.85 -13.47 27.27
N ASN A 36 3.62 -12.38 27.09
CA ASN A 36 5.06 -12.33 27.35
C ASN A 36 5.83 -13.45 26.62
N GLU A 37 5.35 -13.82 25.44
CA GLU A 37 5.93 -14.87 24.60
C GLU A 37 6.83 -14.27 23.51
N ALA A 38 7.70 -15.11 22.95
CA ALA A 38 8.46 -14.73 21.77
C ALA A 38 7.52 -14.47 20.58
N VAL A 39 7.78 -13.40 19.84
CA VAL A 39 7.01 -13.07 18.63
C VAL A 39 7.19 -14.19 17.60
N PRO A 40 6.10 -14.71 16.99
CA PRO A 40 6.19 -15.71 15.94
C PRO A 40 7.09 -15.22 14.79
N ALA A 41 7.98 -16.09 14.29
CA ALA A 41 8.98 -15.73 13.28
C ALA A 41 8.38 -15.14 11.97
N GLY A 42 7.11 -15.44 11.67
CA GLY A 42 6.40 -14.90 10.50
C GLY A 42 5.72 -13.54 10.72
N ALA A 43 5.52 -13.09 11.96
CA ALA A 43 4.73 -11.89 12.26
C ALA A 43 5.38 -10.62 11.71
N GLY A 44 6.69 -10.47 11.92
CA GLY A 44 7.47 -9.36 11.37
C GLY A 44 7.48 -9.33 9.84
N LEU A 45 7.56 -10.50 9.20
CA LEU A 45 7.53 -10.63 7.75
C LEU A 45 6.17 -10.22 7.17
N ASN A 46 5.06 -10.68 7.76
CA ASN A 46 3.71 -10.31 7.35
C ASN A 46 3.49 -8.80 7.43
N LEU A 47 3.93 -8.19 8.54
CA LEU A 47 3.79 -6.74 8.74
C LEU A 47 4.64 -5.96 7.74
N GLY A 48 5.86 -6.44 7.44
CA GLY A 48 6.73 -5.88 6.41
C GLY A 48 6.13 -5.94 5.00
N ILE A 49 5.53 -7.08 4.62
CA ILE A 49 4.84 -7.25 3.34
C ILE A 49 3.64 -6.31 3.25
N GLY A 50 2.84 -6.21 4.31
CA GLY A 50 1.72 -5.28 4.39
C GLY A 50 2.13 -3.83 4.19
N ALA A 51 3.19 -3.40 4.87
CA ALA A 51 3.74 -2.05 4.73
C ALA A 51 4.26 -1.77 3.31
N LEU A 52 4.93 -2.74 2.70
CA LEU A 52 5.41 -2.64 1.31
C LEU A 52 4.24 -2.46 0.32
N LEU A 53 3.16 -3.21 0.50
CA LEU A 53 1.96 -3.10 -0.34
C LEU A 53 1.30 -1.72 -0.22
N ILE A 54 1.26 -1.14 0.98
CA ILE A 54 0.79 0.24 1.18
C ILE A 54 1.70 1.24 0.45
N ALA A 55 3.02 1.09 0.55
CA ALA A 55 3.96 1.98 -0.13
C ALA A 55 3.76 1.95 -1.66
N ILE A 56 3.56 0.76 -2.24
CA ILE A 56 3.25 0.59 -3.67
C ILE A 56 1.92 1.26 -4.03
N ALA A 57 0.89 1.12 -3.19
CA ALA A 57 -0.40 1.78 -3.39
C ALA A 57 -0.26 3.31 -3.41
N ILE A 58 0.46 3.88 -2.42
CA ILE A 58 0.71 5.33 -2.34
C ILE A 58 1.49 5.81 -3.56
N ALA A 59 2.55 5.10 -3.96
CA ALA A 59 3.36 5.46 -5.13
C ALA A 59 2.53 5.44 -6.43
N SER A 60 1.63 4.47 -6.57
CA SER A 60 0.73 4.34 -7.72
C SER A 60 -0.26 5.50 -7.79
N LEU A 61 -0.84 5.89 -6.66
CA LEU A 61 -1.75 7.03 -6.55
C LEU A 61 -1.05 8.38 -6.78
N ALA A 62 0.14 8.55 -6.19
CA ALA A 62 0.95 9.76 -6.35
C ALA A 62 1.39 9.97 -7.81
N THR A 63 1.78 8.89 -8.50
CA THR A 63 2.13 8.95 -9.92
C THR A 63 0.92 9.34 -10.77
N GLY A 64 -0.27 8.81 -10.47
CA GLY A 64 -1.52 9.24 -11.12
C GLY A 64 -1.81 10.73 -10.93
N TYR A 65 -1.58 11.26 -9.73
CA TYR A 65 -1.78 12.68 -9.41
C TYR A 65 -0.79 13.61 -10.14
N VAL A 66 0.50 13.24 -10.17
CA VAL A 66 1.55 14.01 -10.87
C VAL A 66 1.33 14.05 -12.38
N VAL A 67 0.95 12.92 -12.99
CA VAL A 67 0.63 12.86 -14.43
C VAL A 67 -0.57 13.75 -14.77
N ARG A 68 -1.59 13.79 -13.89
CA ARG A 68 -2.77 14.64 -14.08
C ARG A 68 -2.44 16.13 -13.97
N ARG A 69 -1.56 16.54 -13.05
CA ARG A 69 -1.10 17.94 -12.94
C ARG A 69 -0.33 18.41 -14.17
N LYS A 70 0.58 17.60 -14.71
CA LYS A 70 1.37 17.98 -15.91
C LYS A 70 0.49 18.21 -17.15
N HIS A 71 -0.65 17.52 -17.25
CA HIS A 71 -1.59 17.67 -18.37
C HIS A 71 -2.45 18.93 -18.30
N HIS A 72 -2.63 19.52 -17.10
CA HIS A 72 -3.36 20.78 -16.93
C HIS A 72 -2.49 22.00 -17.25
N SER A 73 -1.18 21.93 -16.98
CA SER A 73 -0.25 23.04 -17.27
C SER A 73 0.03 23.25 -18.76
N SER A 74 -0.35 22.32 -19.64
CA SER A 74 -0.15 22.42 -21.08
C SER A 74 -1.36 22.98 -21.84
N LEU A 75 -2.48 23.25 -21.16
CA LEU A 75 -3.69 23.85 -21.75
C LEU A 75 -3.82 25.35 -21.41
N ASP A 76 -2.86 25.90 -20.68
CA ASP A 76 -2.80 27.31 -20.24
C ASP A 76 -1.69 28.07 -21.00
N GLN A 77 -1.12 27.46 -22.05
CA GLN A 77 -0.05 28.03 -22.89
C GLN A 77 -0.49 28.34 -24.33
N ASP A 78 -1.78 28.21 -24.65
CA ASP A 78 -2.34 28.51 -25.98
C ASP A 78 -3.21 29.78 -25.95
#